data_AF-A0A2V8M6J8-F1
#
_entry.id   AF-A0A2V8M6J8-F1
#
_cell.length_a   1.000
_cell.length_b   1.000
_cell.length_c   1.000
_cell.angle_alpha   90.00
_cell.angle_beta   90.00
_cell.angle_gamma   90.00
#
_symmetry.space_group_name_H-M   'P 1'
#
loop_
_entity.id
_entity.type
_entity.pdbx_description
1 polymer ?
#
loop_
_entity_poly.entity_id
_entity_poly.type
_entity_poly.pdbx_seq_one_letter_code
_entity_poly.pdbx_strand_id
1 'polypeptide(L)'
;MCSKSVIFFSVLKAIKERVPIYEGRIRIERDFTVSSAIKTERLELKGTLEYQACDDQICYAPTKVPLVFSLEVEQLERQRVPEELRRRPPEE
;
A
#
# COMPACT_ATOMS: atom_id res chain seq x y z
N MET A 1 0.44 9.48 11.75
CA MET A 1 1.75 9.86 11.21
C MET A 1 1.53 10.28 9.77
N CYS A 2 1.42 11.58 9.47
CA CYS A 2 1.17 12.04 8.09
C CYS A 2 2.43 11.84 7.26
N SER A 3 2.46 10.78 6.44
CA SER A 3 3.47 10.62 5.41
C SER A 3 3.29 11.77 4.39
N LYS A 4 4.19 12.75 4.44
CA LYS A 4 4.20 13.85 3.47
C LYS A 4 4.64 13.27 2.13
N SER A 5 3.68 12.91 1.28
CA SER A 5 3.91 12.74 -0.15
C SER A 5 4.45 14.06 -0.68
N VAL A 6 5.75 14.13 -0.93
CA VAL A 6 6.37 15.33 -1.48
C VAL A 6 6.01 15.39 -2.96
N ILE A 7 4.94 16.12 -3.27
CA ILE A 7 4.56 16.43 -4.64
C ILE A 7 5.38 17.65 -5.06
N PHE A 8 6.46 17.44 -5.83
CA PHE A 8 7.27 18.53 -6.38
C PHE A 8 6.65 19.01 -7.70
N PHE A 9 6.28 20.28 -7.75
CA PHE A 9 5.78 20.93 -8.97
C PHE A 9 6.96 21.48 -9.78
N SER A 10 7.42 20.69 -10.75
CA SER A 10 8.51 21.06 -11.67
C SER A 10 7.97 21.37 -13.06
N VAL A 11 8.73 22.15 -13.82
CA VAL A 11 8.42 22.38 -15.24
C VAL A 11 8.84 21.14 -16.02
N LEU A 12 7.86 20.45 -16.59
CA LEU A 12 8.07 19.28 -17.43
C LEU A 12 8.47 19.77 -18.83
N LYS A 13 9.75 19.58 -19.19
CA LYS A 13 10.34 20.14 -20.41
C LYS A 13 9.64 19.69 -21.69
N ALA A 14 9.22 18.42 -21.76
CA ALA A 14 8.55 17.86 -22.93
C ALA A 14 7.24 18.57 -23.33
N ILE A 15 6.46 19.05 -22.36
CA ILE A 15 5.16 19.71 -22.60
C ILE A 15 5.12 21.19 -22.17
N LYS A 16 6.22 21.71 -21.63
CA LYS A 16 6.36 23.10 -21.14
C LYS A 16 5.31 23.50 -20.11
N GLU A 17 4.85 22.54 -19.31
CA GLU A 17 3.84 22.75 -18.28
C GLU A 17 4.42 22.49 -16.89
N ARG A 18 3.89 23.20 -15.87
CA ARG A 18 4.26 22.97 -14.48
C ARG A 18 3.32 21.93 -13.88
N VAL A 19 3.79 20.69 -13.83
CA VAL A 19 3.00 19.56 -13.34
C VAL A 19 3.73 18.88 -12.17
N PRO A 20 2.99 18.23 -11.26
CA PRO A 20 3.59 17.43 -10.23
C PRO A 20 4.29 16.22 -10.86
N ILE A 21 5.61 16.12 -10.68
CA ILE A 21 6.40 14.96 -11.14
C ILE A 21 7.16 14.35 -9.98
N TYR A 22 7.48 13.06 -10.15
CA TYR A 22 8.45 12.38 -9.33
C TYR A 22 9.69 12.07 -10.17
N GLU A 23 10.87 12.38 -9.65
CA GLU A 23 12.15 12.16 -10.34
C GLU A 23 12.99 11.13 -9.59
N GLY A 24 13.79 10.36 -10.34
CA GLY A 24 14.68 9.36 -9.78
C GLY A 24 13.95 8.12 -9.24
N ARG A 25 14.23 7.73 -7.99
CA ARG A 25 13.64 6.54 -7.37
C ARG A 25 12.43 6.91 -6.52
N ILE A 26 11.30 6.29 -6.82
CA ILE A 26 10.08 6.44 -6.05
C ILE A 26 9.76 5.18 -5.27
N ARG A 27 9.08 5.36 -4.13
CA ARG A 27 8.50 4.29 -3.34
C ARG A 27 7.02 4.60 -3.15
N ILE A 28 6.16 3.70 -3.61
CA ILE A 28 4.70 3.83 -3.48
C ILE A 28 4.26 2.91 -2.36
N GLU A 29 3.66 3.48 -1.31
CA GLU A 29 3.10 2.74 -0.19
C GLU A 29 1.59 2.95 -0.16
N ARG A 30 0.84 1.85 -0.04
CA ARG A 30 -0.62 1.82 0.06
C ARG A 30 -1.01 0.84 1.16
N ASP A 31 -1.87 1.29 2.05
CA ASP A 31 -2.48 0.44 3.05
C ASP A 31 -3.68 -0.29 2.45
N PHE A 32 -3.89 -1.53 2.86
CA PHE A 32 -5.06 -2.33 2.52
C PHE A 32 -5.67 -2.91 3.80
N THR A 33 -7.00 -2.90 3.87
CA THR A 33 -7.72 -3.48 5.01
C THR A 33 -8.28 -4.83 4.60
N VAL A 34 -7.92 -5.87 5.35
CA VAL A 34 -8.43 -7.23 5.17
C VAL A 34 -9.57 -7.45 6.17
N SER A 35 -10.68 -8.03 5.69
CA SER A 35 -11.83 -8.33 6.55
C SER A 35 -11.47 -9.42 7.58
N SER A 36 -11.92 -9.25 8.83
CA SER A 36 -11.81 -10.26 9.89
C SER A 36 -12.62 -11.54 9.63
N ALA A 37 -13.46 -11.54 8.59
CA ALA A 37 -14.20 -12.70 8.14
C ALA A 37 -13.40 -13.59 7.15
N ILE A 38 -12.21 -13.17 6.72
CA ILE A 38 -11.36 -14.01 5.87
C ILE A 38 -10.95 -15.26 6.64
N LYS A 39 -11.18 -16.42 6.03
CA LYS A 39 -10.84 -17.74 6.58
C LYS A 39 -9.65 -18.39 5.91
N THR A 40 -9.07 -17.73 4.90
CA THR A 40 -7.89 -18.21 4.19
C THR A 40 -6.63 -17.77 4.92
N GLU A 41 -5.65 -18.65 4.99
CA GLU A 41 -4.30 -18.36 5.51
C GLU A 41 -3.44 -17.65 4.46
N ARG A 42 -3.83 -17.71 3.18
CA ARG A 42 -3.12 -17.07 2.07
C ARG A 42 -4.06 -16.27 1.19
N LEU A 43 -3.65 -15.06 0.84
CA LEU A 43 -4.39 -14.15 -0.03
C LEU A 43 -3.48 -13.67 -1.17
N GLU A 44 -3.91 -13.85 -2.41
CA GLU A 44 -3.29 -13.20 -3.57
C GLU A 44 -3.95 -11.83 -3.80
N LEU A 45 -3.21 -10.75 -3.59
CA LEU A 45 -3.63 -9.41 -3.97
C LEU A 45 -3.10 -9.10 -5.37
N LYS A 46 -4.02 -8.98 -6.33
CA LYS A 46 -3.71 -8.61 -7.71
C LYS A 46 -4.07 -7.16 -7.93
N GLY A 47 -3.18 -6.44 -8.61
CA GLY A 47 -3.38 -5.05 -8.96
C GLY A 47 -2.74 -4.73 -10.30
N THR A 48 -2.99 -3.52 -10.77
CA THR A 48 -2.35 -2.99 -11.98
C THR A 48 -1.83 -1.61 -11.65
N LEU A 49 -0.54 -1.39 -11.89
CA LEU A 49 0.06 -0.08 -11.85
C LEU A 49 0.00 0.53 -13.25
N GLU A 50 -0.86 1.52 -13.42
CA GLU A 50 -0.87 2.35 -14.63
C GLU A 50 -0.03 3.60 -14.36
N TYR A 51 0.96 3.85 -15.21
CA TYR A 51 1.83 5.02 -15.08
C TYR A 51 2.19 5.61 -16.43
N GLN A 52 2.56 6.88 -16.40
CA GLN A 52 3.16 7.59 -17.51
C GLN A 52 4.56 8.05 -17.10
N ALA A 53 5.52 7.93 -18.01
CA ALA A 53 6.86 8.46 -17.84
C ALA A 53 7.17 9.43 -18.98
N CYS A 54 8.01 10.41 -18.71
CA CYS A 54 8.54 11.34 -19.69
C CYS A 54 10.05 11.42 -19.53
N ASP A 55 10.76 11.67 -20.62
CA ASP A 55 12.13 12.17 -20.58
C ASP A 55 12.12 13.70 -20.77
N ASP A 56 13.28 14.28 -21.08
CA ASP A 56 13.42 15.72 -21.29
C ASP A 56 12.80 16.22 -22.61
N GLN A 57 12.44 15.32 -23.53
CA GLN A 57 11.97 15.65 -24.86
C GLN A 57 10.51 15.23 -25.10
N ILE A 58 10.13 14.03 -24.65
CA ILE A 58 8.83 13.44 -24.93
C ILE A 58 8.21 12.80 -23.69
N CYS A 59 6.87 12.72 -23.72
CA CYS A 59 6.11 11.88 -22.80
C CYS A 59 5.65 10.63 -23.53
N TYR A 60 5.99 9.47 -22.96
CA TYR A 60 5.60 8.18 -23.52
C TYR A 60 4.10 7.94 -23.28
N ALA A 61 3.50 7.05 -24.07
CA ALA A 61 2.13 6.62 -23.82
C ALA A 61 2.01 5.93 -22.45
N PRO A 62 0.89 6.08 -21.73
CA PRO A 62 0.66 5.36 -20.48
C PRO A 62 0.80 3.85 -20.65
N THR A 63 1.40 3.21 -19.67
CA THR A 63 1.61 1.76 -19.66
C THR A 63 1.08 1.13 -18.38
N LYS A 64 0.75 -0.16 -18.47
CA LYS A 64 0.16 -0.95 -17.38
C LYS A 64 1.09 -2.08 -17.00
N VAL A 65 1.41 -2.17 -15.72
CA VAL A 65 2.23 -3.25 -15.14
C VAL A 65 1.39 -4.05 -14.17
N PRO A 66 1.23 -5.38 -14.35
CA PRO A 66 0.52 -6.22 -13.40
C PRO A 66 1.35 -6.38 -12.11
N LEU A 67 0.68 -6.28 -10.97
CA LEU A 67 1.24 -6.49 -9.64
C LEU A 67 0.55 -7.69 -8.99
N VAL A 68 1.34 -8.56 -8.36
CA VAL A 68 0.83 -9.70 -7.58
C VAL A 68 1.58 -9.75 -6.26
N PHE A 69 0.84 -9.71 -5.16
CA PHE A 69 1.38 -9.86 -3.81
C PHE A 69 0.78 -11.12 -3.18
N SER A 70 1.62 -11.96 -2.60
CA SER A 70 1.19 -13.09 -1.78
C SER A 70 1.26 -12.67 -0.32
N LEU A 71 0.11 -12.65 0.33
CA LEU A 71 -0.05 -12.26 1.72
C LEU A 71 -0.36 -13.49 2.56
N GLU A 72 0.37 -13.66 3.66
CA GLU A 72 0.01 -14.61 4.70
C GLU A 72 -0.90 -13.89 5.71
N VAL A 73 -2.04 -14.50 6.01
CA VAL A 73 -3.05 -13.91 6.89
C VAL A 73 -3.10 -14.73 8.16
N GLU A 74 -2.67 -14.12 9.27
CA GLU A 74 -2.87 -14.69 10.59
C GLU A 74 -4.34 -14.57 10.99
N GLN A 75 -4.91 -15.69 11.44
CA GLN A 75 -6.28 -15.68 11.93
C GLN A 75 -6.35 -15.01 13.29
N LEU A 76 -7.42 -14.26 13.51
CA LEU A 76 -7.73 -13.72 14.83
C LEU A 76 -7.90 -14.88 15.81
N GLU A 77 -7.10 -14.86 16.87
CA GLU A 77 -7.22 -15.81 17.96
C GLU A 77 -8.53 -15.53 18.71
N ARG A 78 -9.53 -16.38 18.46
CA ARG A 78 -10.85 -16.27 19.11
C ARG A 78 -10.93 -17.07 20.41
N GLN A 79 -9.90 -17.85 20.72
CA GLN A 79 -9.87 -18.63 21.95
C GLN A 79 -9.68 -17.70 23.15
N ARG A 80 -10.48 -17.95 24.20
CA ARG A 80 -10.27 -17.28 25.48
C ARG A 80 -8.97 -17.75 26.07
N VAL A 81 -8.27 -16.83 26.74
CA VAL A 81 -7.10 -17.14 27.56
C VAL A 81 -7.43 -18.29 28.52
N PRO A 82 -6.54 -19.29 28.68
CA PRO A 82 -6.68 -20.39 29.63
C PRO A 82 -6.98 -19.89 31.04
N GLU A 83 -7.77 -20.65 31.81
CA GLU A 83 -8.26 -20.24 33.14
C GLU A 83 -7.12 -19.88 34.10
N GLU A 84 -6.01 -20.60 33.97
CA GLU A 84 -4.82 -20.47 34.81
C GLU A 84 -4.14 -19.10 34.65
N LEU A 85 -4.33 -18.47 33.49
CA LEU A 85 -3.74 -17.16 33.14
C LEU A 85 -4.75 -16.02 33.30
N ARG A 86 -5.99 -16.30 33.68
CA ARG A 86 -7.00 -15.26 33.90
C ARG A 86 -6.72 -14.51 35.19
N ARG A 87 -6.67 -13.18 35.10
CA ARG A 87 -6.63 -12.32 36.29
C ARG A 87 -7.95 -12.50 37.05
N ARG A 88 -7.88 -12.91 38.31
CA ARG A 88 -9.04 -12.88 39.19
C ARG A 88 -9.34 -11.43 39.57
N PRO A 89 -10.63 -11.06 39.69
CA PRO A 89 -11.01 -9.80 40.33
C PRO A 89 -10.47 -9.74 41.76
N PRO A 90 -10.18 -8.55 42.30
CA PRO A 90 -10.02 -8.38 43.75
C PRO A 90 -11.28 -8.88 44.46
N GLU A 91 -11.11 -9.61 45.57
CA GLU A 91 -12.20 -10.01 46.44
C GLU A 91 -12.75 -8.76 47.15
N GLU A 92 -14.05 -8.47 47.01
CA GLU A 92 -14.78 -7.41 47.73
C GLU A 92 -15.92 -8.02 48.56
#